data_AF-A0A2E6HWU7-F1
#
_entry.id   AF-A0A2E6HWU7-F1
#
_cell.length_a   1.000
_cell.length_b   1.000
_cell.length_c   1.000
_cell.angle_alpha   90.00
_cell.angle_beta   90.00
_cell.angle_gamma   90.00
#
_symmetry.space_group_name_H-M   'P 1'
#
loop_
_entity.id
_entity.type
_entity.pdbx_description
1 polymer ?
#
loop_
_entity_poly.entity_id
_entity_poly.type
_entity_poly.pdbx_seq_one_letter_code
_entity_poly.pdbx_strand_id
1 'polypeptide(L)' 'MAKSCVLVVDDDVMLRDFLANRLSGEGFDVTTAPGPVEGSGTQYDLVFQNIEKPFSLGKLNRRIRAMSPGRFDRN' A
#
# COMPACT_ATOMS: atom_id res chain seq x y z
N MET A 1 -4.20 -2.21 -19.06
CA MET A 1 -3.82 -1.17 -18.08
C MET A 1 -2.74 -1.76 -17.19
N ALA A 2 -1.61 -1.08 -17.05
CA ALA A 2 -0.52 -1.55 -16.18
C ALA A 2 -0.99 -1.55 -14.72
N LYS A 3 -0.65 -2.59 -13.98
CA LYS A 3 -0.98 -2.73 -12.56
C LYS A 3 0.05 -1.90 -11.79
N SER A 4 -0.39 -0.93 -10.99
CA SER A 4 0.55 -0.10 -10.24
C SER A 4 1.24 -0.92 -9.14
N CYS A 5 2.57 -0.82 -9.08
CA CYS A 5 3.42 -1.54 -8.14
C CYS A 5 3.57 -0.72 -6.85
N VAL A 6 3.18 -1.30 -5.71
CA VAL A 6 3.18 -0.66 -4.40
C VAL A 6 4.11 -1.41 -3.46
N LEU A 7 4.97 -0.68 -2.76
CA LEU A 7 5.80 -1.22 -1.69
C LEU A 7 5.26 -0.80 -0.33
N VAL A 8 5.12 -1.73 0.61
CA VAL A 8 4.75 -1.48 2.00
C VAL A 8 5.91 -1.86 2.92
N VAL A 9 6.48 -0.87 3.60
CA VAL A 9 7.57 -1.01 4.57
C VAL A 9 7.05 -0.69 5.96
N ASP A 10 6.90 -1.72 6.79
CA ASP A 10 6.49 -1.57 8.19
C ASP A 10 7.01 -2.75 9.02
N ASP A 11 7.51 -2.49 10.23
CA ASP A 11 8.03 -3.50 11.14
C ASP A 11 6.91 -4.40 11.71
N ASP A 12 5.68 -3.88 11.73
CA ASP A 12 4.51 -4.56 12.23
C ASP A 12 3.88 -5.46 11.17
N VAL A 13 4.02 -6.77 11.38
CA VAL A 13 3.49 -7.81 10.51
C VAL A 13 1.98 -7.71 10.30
N MET A 14 1.22 -7.37 11.35
CA MET A 14 -0.24 -7.32 11.26
C MET A 14 -0.69 -6.16 10.36
N LEU A 15 -0.06 -5.00 10.51
CA LEU A 15 -0.34 -3.83 9.68
C LEU A 15 0.09 -4.04 8.23
N ARG A 16 1.27 -4.63 8.03
CA ARG A 16 1.81 -4.93 6.70
C ARG A 16 0.92 -5.91 5.94
N ASP A 17 0.46 -6.97 6.59
CA ASP A 17 -0.44 -7.97 5.99
C ASP A 17 -1.83 -7.37 5.72
N PHE A 18 -2.36 -6.56 6.63
CA PHE A 18 -3.62 -5.83 6.41
C PHE A 18 -3.55 -4.95 5.16
N LEU A 19 -2.48 -4.18 5.02
CA LEU A 19 -2.27 -3.30 3.86
C LEU A 19 -2.08 -4.08 2.57
N ALA A 20 -1.28 -5.16 2.60
CA ALA A 20 -1.06 -6.02 1.45
C ALA A 20 -2.37 -6.60 0.91
N ASN A 21 -3.21 -7.14 1.80
CA ASN A 21 -4.50 -7.69 1.45
C ASN A 21 -5.46 -6.61 0.90
N ARG A 22 -5.50 -5.44 1.54
CA ARG A 22 -6.39 -4.35 1.13
C ARG A 22 -6.01 -3.79 -0.25
N LEU A 23 -4.74 -3.48 -0.46
CA LEU A 23 -4.22 -2.92 -1.72
C LEU A 23 -4.30 -3.95 -2.85
N SER A 24 -3.97 -5.21 -2.60
CA SER A 24 -4.13 -6.28 -3.59
C SER A 24 -5.59 -6.45 -4.00
N GLY A 25 -6.53 -6.33 -3.04
CA GLY A 25 -7.97 -6.33 -3.30
C GLY A 25 -8.49 -5.16 -4.14
N GLU A 26 -7.80 -4.01 -4.13
CA GLU A 26 -8.09 -2.89 -5.04
C GLU A 26 -7.49 -3.08 -6.44
N GLY A 27 -6.59 -4.06 -6.60
CA GLY A 27 -5.95 -4.40 -7.86
C GLY A 27 -4.53 -3.88 -8.00
N PHE A 28 -3.87 -3.46 -6.92
CA PHE A 28 -2.44 -3.11 -6.92
C PHE A 28 -1.56 -4.36 -6.90
N ASP A 29 -0.34 -4.24 -7.40
CA ASP A 29 0.70 -5.25 -7.25
C ASP A 29 1.56 -4.91 -6.04
N VAL A 30 1.46 -5.67 -4.95
CA VAL A 30 1.97 -5.26 -3.64
C VAL A 30 3.19 -6.07 -3.24
N THR A 31 4.29 -5.40 -2.96
CA THR A 31 5.47 -5.95 -2.29
C THR A 31 5.52 -5.47 -0.85
N THR A 32 5.92 -6.33 0.08
CA THR A 32 6.03 -5.99 1.50
C THR A 32 7.46 -6.18 2.00
N ALA A 33 7.88 -5.35 2.95
CA ALA A 33 9.16 -5.46 3.64
C ALA A 33 9.03 -5.07 5.12
N PRO A 34 9.75 -5.73 6.04
CA PRO A 34 9.72 -5.41 7.47
C PRO A 34 10.55 -4.17 7.85
N GLY A 35 11.28 -3.58 6.89
CA GLY A 35 12.19 -2.47 7.14
C GLY A 35 12.69 -1.86 5.84
N PRO A 36 13.55 -0.83 5.91
CA PRO A 36 14.07 -0.14 4.74
C PRO A 36 14.65 -1.13 3.73
N VAL A 37 14.19 -1.05 2.49
CA VAL A 37 14.74 -1.83 1.38
C VAL A 37 15.69 -0.94 0.61
N GLU A 38 16.98 -1.21 0.72
CA GLU A 38 18.00 -0.54 -0.08
C GLU A 38 18.04 -1.12 -1.49
N GLY A 39 17.98 -0.25 -2.51
CA GLY A 39 18.49 -0.55 -3.84
C GLY A 39 17.90 -1.76 -4.58
N SER A 40 16.59 -2.02 -4.52
CA SER A 40 16.02 -3.22 -5.16
C SER A 40 15.99 -3.20 -6.70
N GLY A 41 16.48 -2.14 -7.36
CA GLY A 41 16.37 -1.95 -8.82
C GLY A 41 14.93 -1.94 -9.35
N THR A 42 13.95 -2.10 -8.46
CA THR A 42 12.53 -2.23 -8.76
C THR A 42 11.90 -0.87 -8.50
N GLN A 43 11.36 -0.27 -9.55
CA GLN A 43 10.65 0.98 -9.45
C GLN A 43 9.23 0.71 -8.94
N TYR A 44 8.87 1.32 -7.81
CA TYR A 44 7.52 1.30 -7.27
C TYR A 44 6.83 2.63 -7.58
N ASP A 45 5.56 2.57 -7.93
CA ASP A 45 4.72 3.76 -8.16
C ASP A 45 4.38 4.45 -6.82
N LEU A 46 4.28 3.67 -5.75
CA LEU A 46 3.91 4.11 -4.41
C LEU A 46 4.70 3.34 -3.35
N VAL A 47 5.18 4.05 -2.32
CA VAL A 47 5.83 3.46 -1.15
C VAL A 47 5.11 3.91 0.12
N PHE A 48 4.58 2.96 0.88
CA PHE A 48 4.08 3.17 2.23
C PHE A 48 5.21 2.88 3.21
N GLN A 49 5.64 3.90 3.96
CA GLN A 49 6.62 3.79 5.02
C GLN A 49 6.28 4.77 6.14
N ASN A 50 6.81 4.53 7.34
CA ASN A 50 6.62 5.37 8.53
C ASN A 50 5.13 5.57 8.88
N ILE A 51 4.38 4.49 9.04
CA ILE A 51 2.99 4.61 9.49
C ILE A 51 3.00 4.99 10.97
N GLU A 52 2.73 6.27 11.25
CA GLU A 52 2.63 6.77 12.63
C GLU A 52 1.49 6.08 13.40
N LYS A 53 1.83 5.53 14.57
CA LYS A 53 0.90 4.89 15.50
C LYS A 53 0.61 5.86 16.66
N PRO A 54 -0.64 5.96 17.15
CA PRO A 54 -1.82 5.20 16.74
C PRO A 54 -2.43 5.73 15.43
N PHE A 55 -2.74 4.84 14.50
CA PHE A 55 -3.47 5.16 13.28
C PHE A 55 -4.94 4.77 13.42
N SER A 56 -5.82 5.52 12.76
CA SER A 56 -7.21 5.08 12.56
C SER A 56 -7.33 4.35 11.22
N LEU A 57 -7.97 3.18 11.21
CA LEU A 57 -8.27 2.45 9.97
C LEU A 57 -9.03 3.30 8.94
N GLY A 58 -9.89 4.23 9.40
CA GLY A 58 -10.61 5.16 8.54
C GLY A 58 -9.69 6.13 7.77
N LYS A 59 -8.70 6.74 8.43
CA LYS A 59 -7.70 7.60 7.78
C LYS A 59 -6.85 6.82 6.76
N LEU A 60 -6.45 5.60 7.10
CA LEU A 60 -5.68 4.74 6.21
C LEU A 60 -6.48 4.40 4.95
N ASN A 61 -7.74 4.00 5.10
CA ASN A 61 -8.64 3.73 3.99
C ASN A 61 -8.89 4.96 3.11
N ARG A 62 -9.05 6.16 3.70
CA ARG A 62 -9.20 7.40 2.93
C ARG A 62 -7.96 7.69 2.10
N ARG A 63 -6.76 7.46 2.64
CA ARG A 63 -5.48 7.67 1.95
C ARG A 63 -5.31 6.69 0.80
N ILE A 64 -5.57 5.40 1.02
CA ILE A 64 -5.58 4.37 -0.04
C ILE A 64 -6.51 4.82 -1.19
N ARG A 65 -7.75 5.22 -0.88
CA ARG A 65 -8.71 5.69 -1.88
C ARG A 65 -8.24 6.93 -2.64
N ALA A 66 -7.57 7.87 -1.98
CA ALA A 66 -7.03 9.08 -2.63
C ALA A 66 -5.90 8.76 -3.61
N MET A 67 -5.18 7.66 -3.40
CA MET A 67 -4.08 7.19 -4.26
C MET A 67 -4.54 6.26 -5.39
N SER A 68 -5.82 5.89 -5.42
CA SER A 68 -6.47 5.14 -6.50
C SER A 68 -7.29 6.08 -7.40
N PRO A 69 -6.68 6.95 -8.23
CA PRO A 69 -7.44 7.80 -9.15
C PRO A 69 -7.97 6.93 -10.30
N GLY A 70 -9.18 6.40 -10.18
CA GLY A 70 -9.91 5.86 -11.34
C GLY A 70 -10.47 4.45 -11.28
N ARG A 71 -11.03 3.99 -10.15
CA ARG A 71 -11.97 2.86 -10.14
C ARG A 71 -13.27 3.20 -9.39
N PHE A 72 -13.87 4.32 -9.76
CA PHE A 72 -15.29 4.56 -9.54
C PHE A 72 -15.99 4.63 -10.89
N ASP A 73 -16.16 3.46 -11.50
CA ASP A 73 -17.42 3.14 -12.16
C ASP A 73 -17.57 1.62 -12.21
N ARG A 74 -18.47 1.11 -11.38
CA ARG A 74 -19.56 0.23 -11.84
C ARG A 74 -20.47 -0.14 -10.66
N ASN A 75 -21.66 0.47 -10.74
CA ASN A 75 -22.98 -0.02 -10.34
C ASN A 75 -23.19 -0.44 -8.87
#